data_AF-A0A3C1X693-F1
#
_entry.id   AF-A0A3C1X693-F1
#
_cell.length_a   1.000
_cell.length_b   1.000
_cell.length_c   1.000
_cell.angle_alpha   90.00
_cell.angle_beta   90.00
_cell.angle_gamma   90.00
#
_symmetry.space_group_name_H-M   'P 1'
#
loop_
_entity.id
_entity.type
_entity.pdbx_description
1 polymer ?
#
loop_
_entity_poly.entity_id
_entity_poly.type
_entity_poly.pdbx_seq_one_letter_code
_entity_poly.pdbx_strand_id
1 'polypeptide(L)'
;MPPAETGFYYQVQGVSLGPIPLQSLQQLASGGRLLESDLVREAGATAWRAALEYSELAVVFAAMVPLESEAAPAEDSAVAEQSVVSEAPKSAAKPSAKPAAAGKGRKKGGRGAKEDTSAVDDILNEVFADEEPQPVRRPGLYSSGGAAAEPAGTAAPAVSAAPAPAAPAAAPPMSAVGAAAAAAAKNYAAPAKSRKSSGGGVRLEFGTPAKVVLGLVLAGVLFMFSDPLLKLFKSDYDRYARRTELAIQTIEALNPKTQLVAYKGQMMSVEKEIGAYAAAIKAGGTPSAKNKHLLDALEKMLEFAKMDPKDADKQKQAVSDAKGLIQKYRGG
;
A
#
# COMPACT_ATOMS: atom_id res chain seq x y z
N MET A 1 23.84 -33.48 -7.92
CA MET A 1 22.47 -32.93 -7.84
C MET A 1 22.51 -31.70 -6.96
N PRO A 2 22.09 -30.52 -7.42
CA PRO A 2 21.93 -29.37 -6.55
C PRO A 2 20.85 -29.67 -5.50
N PRO A 3 20.98 -29.17 -4.25
CA PRO A 3 19.93 -29.31 -3.25
C PRO A 3 18.66 -28.64 -3.79
N ALA A 4 17.52 -29.32 -3.67
CA ALA A 4 16.24 -28.72 -4.00
C ALA A 4 16.07 -27.48 -3.13
N GLU A 5 15.96 -26.31 -3.75
CA GLU A 5 15.68 -25.08 -3.01
C GLU A 5 14.30 -25.23 -2.36
N THR A 6 14.26 -25.40 -1.05
CA THR A 6 13.02 -25.41 -0.28
C THR A 6 12.64 -23.98 0.04
N GLY A 7 11.55 -23.49 -0.52
CA GLY A 7 11.07 -22.14 -0.27
C GLY A 7 9.84 -21.79 -1.09
N PHE A 8 9.35 -20.58 -0.91
CA PHE A 8 8.17 -20.05 -1.59
C PHE A 8 8.53 -18.73 -2.26
N TYR A 9 8.03 -18.55 -3.47
CA TYR A 9 7.97 -17.26 -4.15
C TYR A 9 6.58 -16.70 -3.99
N TYR A 10 6.47 -15.38 -3.84
CA TYR A 10 5.18 -14.70 -3.82
C TYR A 10 5.23 -13.48 -4.73
N GLN A 11 4.08 -13.09 -5.27
CA GLN A 11 3.96 -11.99 -6.22
C GLN A 11 3.02 -10.94 -5.66
N VAL A 12 3.57 -9.74 -5.42
CA VAL A 12 2.80 -8.57 -4.98
C VAL A 12 2.91 -7.52 -6.07
N GLN A 13 1.76 -7.07 -6.58
CA GLN A 13 1.70 -6.06 -7.65
C GLN A 13 2.54 -6.43 -8.89
N GLY A 14 2.58 -7.72 -9.25
CA GLY A 14 3.35 -8.20 -10.41
C GLY A 14 4.84 -8.44 -10.14
N VAL A 15 5.38 -8.02 -8.99
CA VAL A 15 6.79 -8.25 -8.62
C VAL A 15 6.92 -9.58 -7.88
N SER A 16 7.70 -10.51 -8.45
CA SER A 16 8.03 -11.78 -7.78
C SER A 16 9.17 -11.59 -6.78
N LEU A 17 8.96 -12.07 -5.56
CA LEU A 17 9.91 -12.02 -4.45
C LEU A 17 10.12 -13.45 -3.92
N GLY A 18 11.36 -13.81 -3.57
CA GLY A 18 11.70 -15.14 -3.04
C GLY A 18 13.04 -15.69 -3.55
N PRO A 19 13.43 -16.91 -3.13
CA PRO A 19 12.68 -17.83 -2.27
C PRO A 19 12.73 -17.44 -0.79
N ILE A 20 11.60 -17.51 -0.09
CA ILE A 20 11.51 -17.30 1.37
C ILE A 20 10.93 -18.54 2.07
N PRO A 21 11.24 -18.79 3.35
CA PRO A 21 10.64 -19.90 4.09
C PRO A 21 9.16 -19.62 4.38
N LEU A 22 8.39 -20.70 4.55
CA LEU A 22 6.95 -20.65 4.81
C LEU A 22 6.59 -19.79 6.03
N GLN A 23 7.42 -19.85 7.07
CA GLN A 23 7.26 -19.05 8.28
C GLN A 23 7.30 -17.54 8.01
N SER A 24 8.17 -17.07 7.12
CA SER A 24 8.20 -15.66 6.72
C SER A 24 6.96 -15.27 5.93
N LEU A 25 6.40 -16.20 5.15
CA LEU A 25 5.20 -16.00 4.36
C LEU A 25 3.95 -15.89 5.27
N GLN A 26 3.88 -16.71 6.32
CA GLN A 26 2.88 -16.57 7.39
C GLN A 26 2.99 -15.23 8.13
N GLN A 27 4.21 -14.76 8.43
CA GLN A 27 4.43 -13.43 9.05
C GLN A 27 3.95 -12.28 8.15
N LEU A 28 4.18 -12.38 6.84
CA LEU A 28 3.69 -11.40 5.86
C LEU A 28 2.16 -11.40 5.78
N ALA A 29 1.54 -12.58 5.83
CA ALA A 29 0.09 -12.72 5.91
C ALA A 29 -0.45 -12.09 7.21
N SER A 30 0.07 -12.48 8.38
CA SER A 30 -0.34 -11.95 9.68
C SER A 30 -0.11 -10.44 9.83
N GLY A 31 0.87 -9.90 9.11
CA GLY A 31 1.15 -8.46 9.07
C GLY A 31 0.32 -7.68 8.04
N GLY A 32 -0.60 -8.34 7.32
CA GLY A 32 -1.43 -7.72 6.27
C GLY A 32 -0.63 -7.27 5.04
N ARG A 33 0.62 -7.72 4.87
CA ARG A 33 1.48 -7.41 3.72
C ARG A 33 1.28 -8.35 2.56
N LEU A 34 0.81 -9.56 2.85
CA LEU A 34 0.36 -10.55 1.86
C LEU A 34 -1.16 -10.67 1.97
N LEU A 35 -1.86 -10.56 0.84
CA LEU A 35 -3.31 -10.70 0.75
C LEU A 35 -3.70 -12.12 0.34
N GLU A 36 -4.93 -12.53 0.67
CA GLU A 36 -5.51 -13.83 0.26
C GLU A 36 -5.45 -14.07 -1.26
N SER A 37 -5.60 -12.99 -2.03
CA SER A 37 -5.58 -13.01 -3.49
C SER A 37 -4.18 -12.96 -4.11
N ASP A 38 -3.14 -12.72 -3.31
CA ASP A 38 -1.77 -12.64 -3.84
C ASP A 38 -1.30 -14.02 -4.30
N LEU A 39 -0.46 -14.06 -5.33
CA LEU A 39 -0.03 -15.31 -5.93
C LEU A 39 1.21 -15.84 -5.21
N VAL A 40 1.18 -17.10 -4.81
CA VAL A 40 2.25 -17.82 -4.13
C VAL A 40 2.57 -19.10 -4.91
N ARG A 41 3.86 -19.41 -5.01
CA ARG A 41 4.39 -20.58 -5.73
C ARG A 41 5.52 -21.22 -4.95
N GLU A 42 5.38 -22.51 -4.68
CA GLU A 42 6.45 -23.31 -4.07
C GLU A 42 7.67 -23.43 -5.01
N ALA A 43 8.86 -23.46 -4.44
CA ALA A 43 10.09 -23.62 -5.21
C ALA A 43 10.09 -25.01 -5.89
N GLY A 44 10.23 -25.00 -7.22
CA GLY A 44 10.08 -26.19 -8.06
C GLY A 44 8.67 -26.42 -8.61
N ALA A 45 7.64 -25.75 -8.08
CA ALA A 45 6.32 -25.76 -8.69
C ALA A 45 6.25 -24.81 -9.91
N THR A 46 5.48 -25.19 -10.92
CA THR A 46 5.31 -24.40 -12.15
C THR A 46 4.12 -23.43 -12.07
N ALA A 47 3.09 -23.78 -11.30
CA ALA A 47 1.85 -23.01 -11.20
C ALA A 47 1.87 -22.04 -10.01
N TRP A 48 1.48 -20.79 -10.29
CA TRP A 48 1.12 -19.82 -9.25
C TRP A 48 -0.30 -20.13 -8.74
N ARG A 49 -0.48 -20.10 -7.42
CA ARG A 49 -1.76 -20.31 -6.75
C ARG A 49 -2.07 -19.14 -5.83
N ALA A 50 -3.34 -18.85 -5.57
CA ALA A 50 -3.68 -17.81 -4.60
C ALA A 50 -3.18 -18.19 -3.19
N ALA A 51 -2.79 -17.21 -2.39
CA ALA A 51 -2.30 -17.44 -1.03
C ALA A 51 -3.34 -18.20 -0.18
N LEU A 52 -4.63 -17.94 -0.39
CA LEU A 52 -5.73 -18.63 0.29
C LEU A 52 -5.79 -20.15 0.00
N GLU A 53 -5.25 -20.62 -1.13
CA GLU A 53 -5.24 -22.05 -1.47
C GLU A 53 -4.22 -22.86 -0.64
N TYR A 54 -3.27 -22.19 0.02
CA TYR A 54 -2.34 -22.83 0.92
C TYR A 54 -2.97 -22.94 2.31
N SER A 55 -3.25 -24.17 2.75
CA SER A 55 -3.90 -24.45 4.04
C SER A 55 -3.22 -23.77 5.22
N GLU A 56 -1.88 -23.65 5.19
CA GLU A 56 -1.12 -22.98 6.23
C GLU A 56 -1.36 -21.46 6.31
N LEU A 57 -1.63 -20.81 5.17
CA LEU A 57 -1.94 -19.38 5.13
C LEU A 57 -3.42 -19.13 5.37
N ALA A 58 -4.30 -20.03 4.93
CA ALA A 58 -5.74 -19.94 5.15
C ALA A 58 -6.10 -19.82 6.64
N VAL A 59 -5.37 -20.52 7.52
CA VAL A 59 -5.55 -20.40 8.98
C VAL A 59 -5.18 -19.00 9.49
N VAL A 60 -4.10 -18.42 8.96
CA VAL A 60 -3.66 -17.06 9.34
C VAL A 60 -4.67 -16.01 8.87
N PHE A 61 -5.16 -16.12 7.64
CA PHE A 61 -6.17 -15.22 7.11
C PHE A 61 -7.49 -15.33 7.87
N ALA A 62 -7.95 -16.54 8.18
CA ALA A 62 -9.14 -16.76 8.99
C ALA A 62 -9.01 -16.15 10.40
N ALA A 63 -7.83 -16.22 11.02
CA ALA A 63 -7.57 -15.59 12.31
C ALA A 63 -7.53 -14.05 12.27
N MET A 64 -7.29 -13.46 11.09
CA MET A 64 -7.27 -12.01 10.90
C MET A 64 -8.62 -11.40 10.61
N VAL A 65 -9.64 -12.20 10.24
CA VAL A 65 -11.01 -11.70 10.13
C VAL A 65 -11.44 -11.30 11.54
N PRO A 66 -11.54 -10.00 11.85
CA PRO A 66 -11.93 -9.58 13.18
C PRO A 66 -13.34 -10.13 13.42
N LEU A 67 -13.57 -10.72 14.59
CA LEU A 67 -14.87 -11.21 15.06
C LEU A 67 -15.92 -10.08 15.21
N GLU A 68 -15.79 -8.97 14.48
CA GLU A 68 -16.65 -7.78 14.50
C GLU A 68 -18.09 -8.06 14.04
N SER A 69 -18.44 -9.30 13.70
CA SER A 69 -19.80 -9.69 13.29
C SER A 69 -20.47 -10.73 14.19
N GLU A 70 -20.01 -10.87 15.45
CA GLU A 70 -20.68 -11.73 16.44
C GLU A 70 -21.06 -10.95 17.71
N ALA A 71 -21.67 -9.78 17.53
CA ALA A 71 -22.28 -9.01 18.63
C ALA A 71 -23.55 -8.28 18.19
N ALA A 72 -24.59 -9.06 17.87
CA ALA A 72 -25.99 -8.67 18.12
C ALA A 72 -26.90 -9.91 18.05
N PRO A 73 -27.08 -10.67 19.14
CA PRO A 73 -28.25 -11.52 19.26
C PRO A 73 -29.49 -10.61 19.21
N ALA A 74 -30.31 -10.81 18.19
CA ALA A 74 -31.62 -10.22 18.08
C ALA A 74 -32.49 -10.72 19.23
N GLU A 75 -32.63 -9.92 20.28
CA GLU A 75 -33.80 -10.01 21.14
C GLU A 75 -35.00 -9.42 20.37
N ASP A 76 -35.91 -10.32 20.04
CA ASP A 76 -37.35 -10.17 20.23
C ASP A 76 -38.00 -8.85 19.76
N SER A 77 -38.60 -8.88 18.57
CA SER A 77 -39.82 -8.11 18.30
C SER A 77 -40.59 -8.75 17.15
N ALA A 78 -41.52 -9.60 17.57
CA ALA A 78 -42.73 -9.89 16.83
C ALA A 78 -43.58 -8.62 16.61
N VAL A 79 -44.53 -8.74 15.68
CA VAL A 79 -45.74 -7.91 15.47
C VAL A 79 -45.58 -6.68 14.55
N ALA A 80 -45.98 -6.83 13.28
CA ALA A 80 -47.24 -6.25 12.76
C ALA A 80 -47.28 -6.26 11.22
N GLU A 81 -48.24 -7.01 10.68
CA GLU A 81 -48.87 -6.77 9.39
C GLU A 81 -49.39 -5.32 9.24
N GLN A 82 -49.11 -4.69 8.11
CA GLN A 82 -50.00 -3.74 7.40
C GLN A 82 -49.33 -3.43 6.04
N SER A 83 -49.69 -4.09 4.93
CA SER A 83 -50.93 -3.99 4.16
C SER A 83 -51.18 -2.60 3.56
N VAL A 84 -50.87 -2.48 2.26
CA VAL A 84 -51.61 -1.78 1.19
C VAL A 84 -51.81 -0.26 1.31
N VAL A 85 -51.33 0.50 0.32
CA VAL A 85 -52.18 1.31 -0.60
C VAL A 85 -51.31 2.00 -1.65
N SER A 86 -51.59 1.64 -2.89
CA SER A 86 -51.26 2.34 -4.13
C SER A 86 -51.93 3.72 -4.16
N GLU A 87 -51.22 4.78 -4.51
CA GLU A 87 -51.77 5.82 -5.40
C GLU A 87 -50.67 6.66 -6.06
N ALA A 88 -50.70 6.69 -7.38
CA ALA A 88 -50.12 7.70 -8.26
C ALA A 88 -51.28 8.19 -9.16
N PRO A 89 -51.16 9.24 -10.01
CA PRO A 89 -50.24 10.39 -10.05
C PRO A 89 -51.00 11.74 -10.22
N LYS A 90 -50.35 12.91 -10.04
CA LYS A 90 -50.83 14.15 -10.68
C LYS A 90 -49.74 15.20 -10.97
N SER A 91 -49.50 15.30 -12.27
CA SER A 91 -49.15 16.45 -13.13
C SER A 91 -48.94 17.87 -12.58
N ALA A 92 -48.04 18.55 -13.31
CA ALA A 92 -48.09 19.95 -13.79
C ALA A 92 -47.23 20.98 -13.04
N ALA A 93 -46.14 21.43 -13.67
CA ALA A 93 -46.09 22.72 -14.37
C ALA A 93 -44.63 23.14 -14.72
N LYS A 94 -44.40 23.44 -16.00
CA LYS A 94 -43.35 24.36 -16.51
C LYS A 94 -43.81 25.81 -16.17
N PRO A 95 -42.95 26.88 -16.18
CA PRO A 95 -42.09 27.19 -17.32
C PRO A 95 -40.76 27.96 -17.06
N SER A 96 -39.87 27.87 -18.07
CA SER A 96 -38.91 28.86 -18.59
C SER A 96 -38.36 30.00 -17.72
N ALA A 97 -37.02 30.06 -17.60
CA ALA A 97 -36.25 31.30 -17.86
C ALA A 97 -34.75 30.99 -18.16
N LYS A 98 -34.29 31.42 -19.33
CA LYS A 98 -32.90 31.78 -19.69
C LYS A 98 -32.93 33.32 -19.86
N PRO A 99 -31.86 34.11 -19.62
CA PRO A 99 -30.67 34.08 -20.48
C PRO A 99 -29.29 34.48 -19.85
N ALA A 100 -28.26 34.15 -20.63
CA ALA A 100 -26.91 34.70 -20.81
C ALA A 100 -26.29 35.80 -19.90
N ALA A 101 -25.02 35.59 -19.53
CA ALA A 101 -23.91 36.57 -19.60
C ALA A 101 -22.57 35.81 -19.35
N ALA A 102 -21.67 35.68 -20.33
CA ALA A 102 -20.55 36.60 -20.60
C ALA A 102 -19.52 36.69 -19.44
N GLY A 103 -18.42 35.95 -19.56
CA GLY A 103 -17.30 35.98 -18.62
C GLY A 103 -15.99 35.51 -19.25
N LYS A 104 -15.53 36.24 -20.27
CA LYS A 104 -14.26 36.01 -20.98
C LYS A 104 -13.13 36.66 -20.16
N GLY A 105 -12.54 35.92 -19.22
CA GLY A 105 -11.47 36.38 -18.34
C GLY A 105 -10.12 35.75 -18.68
N ARG A 106 -9.33 36.46 -19.48
CA ARG A 106 -7.94 36.18 -19.86
C ARG A 106 -7.02 36.58 -18.69
N LYS A 107 -6.25 35.66 -18.09
CA LYS A 107 -5.03 36.03 -17.36
C LYS A 107 -3.87 35.08 -17.66
N LYS A 108 -2.75 35.75 -17.87
CA LYS A 108 -1.41 35.36 -18.32
C LYS A 108 -0.51 35.55 -17.10
N GLY A 109 0.38 34.60 -16.78
CA GLY A 109 1.50 34.88 -15.87
C GLY A 109 2.13 33.66 -15.19
N GLY A 110 3.47 33.60 -15.26
CA GLY A 110 4.39 32.82 -14.40
C GLY A 110 4.50 31.35 -14.76
N ARG A 111 5.58 30.78 -15.31
CA ARG A 111 7.03 31.03 -15.23
C ARG A 111 7.59 30.92 -13.80
N GLY A 112 8.10 29.73 -13.48
CA GLY A 112 9.23 29.52 -12.58
C GLY A 112 8.90 29.09 -11.15
N ALA A 113 9.12 27.81 -10.85
CA ALA A 113 9.60 27.31 -9.55
C ALA A 113 10.10 25.87 -9.77
N LYS A 114 11.40 25.77 -10.09
CA LYS A 114 12.19 24.54 -9.96
C LYS A 114 13.22 24.89 -8.92
N GLU A 115 12.99 24.47 -7.69
CA GLU A 115 13.92 24.37 -6.55
C GLU A 115 13.01 24.07 -5.35
N ASP A 116 13.38 23.06 -4.56
CA ASP A 116 12.82 22.64 -3.24
C ASP A 116 12.70 21.11 -3.07
N THR A 117 13.29 20.30 -3.95
CA THR A 117 13.49 18.86 -3.65
C THR A 117 14.85 18.55 -3.05
N SER A 118 15.85 19.43 -3.17
CA SER A 118 17.19 19.19 -2.60
C SER A 118 17.29 19.48 -1.11
N ALA A 119 16.43 20.34 -0.56
CA ALA A 119 16.43 20.62 0.89
C ALA A 119 15.81 19.50 1.72
N VAL A 120 14.99 18.63 1.10
CA VAL A 120 14.33 17.52 1.79
C VAL A 120 15.28 16.31 1.92
N ASP A 121 16.16 16.10 0.95
CA ASP A 121 17.19 15.06 1.03
C ASP A 121 18.27 15.37 2.09
N ASP A 122 18.63 16.64 2.32
CA ASP A 122 19.56 17.02 3.39
C ASP A 122 18.97 16.78 4.80
N ILE A 123 17.67 17.08 5.00
CA ILE A 123 17.00 16.84 6.29
C ILE A 123 16.85 15.34 6.57
N LEU A 124 16.63 14.52 5.54
CA LEU A 124 16.55 13.07 5.72
C LEU A 124 17.93 12.43 5.94
N ASN A 125 19.02 12.98 5.40
CA ASN A 125 20.36 12.53 5.75
C ASN A 125 20.78 12.94 7.17
N GLU A 126 20.36 14.10 7.67
CA GLU A 126 20.75 14.56 9.00
C GLU A 126 20.04 13.78 10.13
N VAL A 127 18.79 13.33 9.93
CA VAL A 127 18.04 12.55 10.93
C VAL A 127 18.52 11.09 11.05
N PHE A 128 19.19 10.55 10.04
CA PHE A 128 19.65 9.15 10.04
C PHE A 128 21.18 8.96 10.12
N ALA A 129 21.98 10.04 10.06
CA ALA A 129 23.44 9.95 10.15
C ALA A 129 24.01 10.04 11.58
N ASP A 130 23.21 10.45 12.58
CA ASP A 130 23.70 10.72 13.95
C ASP A 130 23.53 9.56 14.96
N GLU A 131 23.15 8.36 14.52
CA GLU A 131 23.10 7.18 15.40
C GLU A 131 24.22 6.18 15.09
N GLU A 132 25.46 6.67 15.22
CA GLU A 132 26.63 5.82 15.32
C GLU A 132 26.65 5.17 16.72
N PRO A 133 26.65 3.83 16.85
CA PRO A 133 26.59 3.17 18.15
C PRO A 133 27.89 3.40 18.92
N GLN A 134 27.82 4.21 19.98
CA GLN A 134 28.92 4.35 20.93
C GLN A 134 29.30 2.96 21.51
N PRO A 135 30.58 2.57 21.50
CA PRO A 135 31.01 1.36 22.18
C PRO A 135 30.82 1.54 23.69
N VAL A 136 29.99 0.67 24.27
CA VAL A 136 29.74 0.56 25.70
C VAL A 136 31.08 0.42 26.44
N ARG A 137 31.51 1.50 27.10
CA ARG A 137 32.64 1.48 28.03
C ARG A 137 32.27 0.63 29.24
N ARG A 138 32.88 -0.56 29.34
CA ARG A 138 32.84 -1.41 30.53
C ARG A 138 33.49 -0.67 31.72
N PRO A 139 32.79 -0.48 32.85
CA PRO A 139 33.43 -0.06 34.09
C PRO A 139 34.21 -1.22 34.69
N GLY A 140 35.47 -0.95 35.07
CA GLY A 140 36.38 -1.91 35.66
C GLY A 140 35.94 -2.37 37.06
N LEU A 141 36.11 -3.67 37.31
CA LEU A 141 36.10 -4.26 38.65
C LEU A 141 37.56 -4.47 39.08
N TYR A 142 38.01 -3.64 40.02
CA TYR A 142 39.09 -3.93 40.96
C TYR A 142 38.48 -3.89 42.36
N SER A 143 38.53 -5.00 43.10
CA SER A 143 38.67 -5.09 44.56
C SER A 143 38.61 -6.57 44.94
N SER A 144 39.74 -7.20 45.32
CA SER A 144 40.12 -7.53 46.72
C SER A 144 38.94 -8.11 47.53
N GLY A 145 38.93 -9.35 48.02
CA GLY A 145 39.95 -10.10 48.74
C GLY A 145 39.38 -10.38 50.14
N GLY A 146 39.28 -11.64 50.57
CA GLY A 146 38.92 -11.96 51.96
C GLY A 146 38.16 -13.27 52.16
N ALA A 147 38.87 -14.26 52.70
CA ALA A 147 38.36 -15.55 53.16
C ALA A 147 37.59 -15.46 54.48
N ALA A 148 36.66 -16.40 54.74
CA ALA A 148 36.61 -17.21 55.97
C ALA A 148 35.32 -18.06 56.07
N ALA A 149 35.53 -19.37 56.26
CA ALA A 149 34.86 -20.32 57.15
C ALA A 149 33.31 -20.46 57.23
N GLU A 150 32.87 -21.68 56.87
CA GLU A 150 31.94 -22.60 57.55
C GLU A 150 31.43 -22.25 58.98
N PRO A 151 30.22 -22.71 59.41
CA PRO A 151 29.92 -24.16 59.50
C PRO A 151 28.48 -24.66 59.26
N ALA A 152 28.45 -25.96 58.91
CA ALA A 152 27.51 -27.06 59.20
C ALA A 152 26.11 -26.81 59.80
N GLY A 153 25.11 -27.56 59.28
CA GLY A 153 23.87 -27.85 60.00
C GLY A 153 22.72 -28.51 59.22
N THR A 154 22.82 -29.84 59.02
CA THR A 154 21.76 -30.87 59.08
C THR A 154 20.34 -30.64 58.51
N ALA A 155 19.95 -31.46 57.53
CA ALA A 155 18.87 -32.49 57.62
C ALA A 155 18.13 -32.71 56.27
N ALA A 156 18.03 -33.98 55.89
CA ALA A 156 17.24 -34.55 54.78
C ALA A 156 15.73 -34.62 55.16
N PRO A 157 14.76 -35.10 54.32
CA PRO A 157 14.89 -36.18 53.34
C PRO A 157 14.21 -36.03 51.97
N ALA A 158 14.81 -36.75 51.02
CA ALA A 158 14.25 -37.54 49.92
C ALA A 158 12.85 -37.21 49.36
N VAL A 159 12.84 -36.78 48.10
CA VAL A 159 11.81 -37.15 47.12
C VAL A 159 12.43 -37.39 45.75
N SER A 160 11.83 -38.36 45.07
CA SER A 160 12.26 -39.09 43.89
C SER A 160 12.93 -38.32 42.76
N ALA A 161 14.00 -38.93 42.26
CA ALA A 161 14.64 -38.63 40.99
C ALA A 161 13.67 -38.89 39.81
N ALA A 162 13.43 -37.84 39.02
CA ALA A 162 12.97 -37.96 37.63
C ALA A 162 14.18 -37.71 36.71
N PRO A 163 14.33 -38.45 35.60
CA PRO A 163 15.47 -38.29 34.70
C PRO A 163 15.39 -36.94 33.98
N ALA A 164 16.46 -36.16 34.11
CA ALA A 164 16.68 -34.93 33.36
C ALA A 164 16.77 -35.24 31.85
N PRO A 165 16.05 -34.51 30.97
CA PRO A 165 16.35 -34.53 29.56
C PRO A 165 17.71 -33.88 29.31
N ALA A 166 18.51 -34.53 28.47
CA ALA A 166 19.84 -34.12 28.08
C ALA A 166 19.87 -32.66 27.60
N ALA A 167 20.82 -31.90 28.14
CA ALA A 167 21.20 -30.60 27.61
C ALA A 167 21.69 -30.76 26.16
N PRO A 168 21.12 -30.04 25.18
CA PRO A 168 21.75 -29.93 23.88
C PRO A 168 23.03 -29.09 24.01
N ALA A 169 24.07 -29.61 23.38
CA ALA A 169 25.42 -29.07 23.35
C ALA A 169 25.47 -27.59 22.94
N ALA A 170 26.46 -26.91 23.52
CA ALA A 170 26.88 -25.56 23.20
C ALA A 170 26.94 -25.32 21.68
N ALA A 171 26.20 -24.31 21.22
CA ALA A 171 26.34 -23.77 19.87
C ALA A 171 27.71 -23.05 19.73
N PRO A 172 28.40 -23.20 18.59
CA PRO A 172 29.60 -22.42 18.30
C PRO A 172 29.24 -20.94 18.06
N PRO A 173 30.15 -19.98 18.36
CA PRO A 173 29.93 -18.58 18.08
C PRO A 173 29.95 -18.36 16.56
N MET A 174 28.78 -18.11 15.96
CA MET A 174 28.69 -17.64 14.58
C MET A 174 29.31 -16.24 14.51
N SER A 175 30.43 -16.19 13.80
CA SER A 175 31.17 -14.98 13.50
C SER A 175 30.32 -13.99 12.70
N ALA A 176 30.44 -12.72 13.06
CA ALA A 176 29.99 -11.60 12.25
C ALA A 176 30.71 -11.63 10.89
N VAL A 177 29.93 -11.83 9.82
CA VAL A 177 30.27 -11.43 8.46
C VAL A 177 29.27 -10.32 8.16
N GLY A 178 29.64 -9.06 8.15
CA GLY A 178 30.74 -8.51 7.34
C GLY A 178 30.09 -7.86 6.14
N ALA A 179 29.82 -6.56 6.28
CA ALA A 179 29.40 -5.68 5.21
C ALA A 179 30.39 -5.75 4.04
N ALA A 180 29.92 -6.23 2.88
CA ALA A 180 30.65 -6.18 1.62
C ALA A 180 29.70 -6.30 0.43
N ALA A 181 29.01 -5.21 0.10
CA ALA A 181 28.42 -5.01 -1.23
C ALA A 181 28.32 -3.52 -1.57
N ALA A 182 29.42 -2.79 -1.33
CA ALA A 182 29.70 -1.53 -2.00
C ALA A 182 30.89 -1.76 -2.93
N ALA A 183 30.85 -1.15 -4.11
CA ALA A 183 31.84 -1.20 -5.20
C ALA A 183 31.73 -2.35 -6.22
N ALA A 184 30.77 -2.23 -7.16
CA ALA A 184 30.94 -2.71 -8.53
C ALA A 184 29.93 -2.08 -9.51
N ALA A 185 30.11 -0.80 -9.86
CA ALA A 185 29.62 -0.28 -11.14
C ALA A 185 30.52 0.86 -11.61
N LYS A 186 31.52 0.49 -12.41
CA LYS A 186 32.38 1.39 -13.17
C LYS A 186 31.54 2.06 -14.27
N ASN A 187 31.69 3.37 -14.40
CA ASN A 187 31.61 4.18 -15.62
C ASN A 187 30.68 3.68 -16.74
N TYR A 188 29.42 4.11 -16.72
CA TYR A 188 28.68 4.33 -17.95
C TYR A 188 28.79 5.80 -18.32
N ALA A 189 29.60 6.06 -19.35
CA ALA A 189 29.65 7.35 -20.03
C ALA A 189 28.25 7.72 -20.52
N ALA A 190 27.82 8.94 -20.19
CA ALA A 190 26.55 9.50 -20.62
C ALA A 190 26.46 9.51 -22.15
N PRO A 191 25.42 8.92 -22.77
CA PRO A 191 25.16 9.16 -24.18
C PRO A 191 24.70 10.60 -24.39
N ALA A 192 25.24 11.20 -25.44
CA ALA A 192 25.02 12.58 -25.83
C ALA A 192 23.52 12.91 -25.97
N LYS A 193 23.18 14.13 -25.55
CA LYS A 193 21.89 14.82 -25.73
C LYS A 193 21.31 14.51 -27.12
N SER A 194 20.19 13.80 -27.16
CA SER A 194 19.42 13.61 -28.39
C SER A 194 18.87 14.97 -28.85
N ARG A 195 19.47 15.46 -29.93
CA ARG A 195 19.04 16.64 -30.69
C ARG A 195 17.54 16.58 -30.96
N LYS A 196 16.87 17.69 -30.71
CA LYS A 196 15.56 18.04 -31.26
C LYS A 196 15.51 17.68 -32.75
N SER A 197 14.88 16.55 -33.07
CA SER A 197 14.54 16.21 -34.45
C SER A 197 13.15 16.76 -34.73
N SER A 198 13.18 17.84 -35.50
CA SER A 198 12.06 18.52 -36.14
C SER A 198 11.32 17.55 -37.07
N GLY A 199 10.00 17.43 -36.89
CA GLY A 199 9.04 17.22 -37.98
C GLY A 199 9.44 16.26 -39.10
N GLY A 200 9.52 14.96 -38.80
CA GLY A 200 9.51 13.89 -39.80
C GLY A 200 8.16 13.20 -39.79
N GLY A 201 7.19 13.74 -40.53
CA GLY A 201 5.94 13.04 -40.79
C GLY A 201 6.23 11.74 -41.50
N VAL A 202 5.94 10.61 -40.85
CA VAL A 202 6.04 9.28 -41.45
C VAL A 202 4.91 9.16 -42.48
N ARG A 203 5.14 9.65 -43.70
CA ARG A 203 4.38 9.24 -44.88
C ARG A 203 4.76 7.79 -45.17
N LEU A 204 4.04 6.85 -44.57
CA LEU A 204 3.98 5.49 -45.05
C LEU A 204 3.22 5.53 -46.38
N GLU A 205 3.91 5.43 -47.51
CA GLU A 205 3.25 5.12 -48.77
C GLU A 205 2.72 3.68 -48.71
N PHE A 206 1.39 3.55 -48.73
CA PHE A 206 0.67 2.30 -48.61
C PHE A 206 0.29 1.78 -50.00
N GLY A 207 1.17 0.97 -50.59
CA GLY A 207 0.81 0.11 -51.71
C GLY A 207 0.98 -1.35 -51.32
N THR A 208 0.02 -1.94 -50.59
CA THR A 208 -0.18 -3.42 -50.54
C THR A 208 -1.37 -3.82 -49.64
N PRO A 209 -2.22 -4.77 -50.06
CA PRO A 209 -3.38 -5.27 -49.29
C PRO A 209 -3.00 -5.96 -47.97
N ALA A 210 -1.76 -6.41 -47.82
CA ALA A 210 -1.27 -7.08 -46.60
C ALA A 210 -1.36 -6.21 -45.34
N LYS A 211 -1.27 -4.87 -45.47
CA LYS A 211 -1.35 -3.96 -44.31
C LYS A 211 -2.78 -3.77 -43.81
N VAL A 212 -3.78 -3.92 -44.68
CA VAL A 212 -5.21 -3.90 -44.28
C VAL A 212 -5.52 -5.14 -43.46
N VAL A 213 -5.01 -6.29 -43.86
CA VAL A 213 -5.14 -7.53 -43.10
C VAL A 213 -4.43 -7.44 -41.76
N LEU A 214 -3.19 -6.93 -41.72
CA LEU A 214 -2.46 -6.74 -40.46
C LEU A 214 -3.14 -5.73 -39.53
N GLY A 215 -3.68 -4.64 -40.08
CA GLY A 215 -4.46 -3.65 -39.33
C GLY A 215 -5.75 -4.25 -38.75
N LEU A 216 -6.47 -5.06 -39.53
CA LEU A 216 -7.67 -5.77 -39.06
C LEU A 216 -7.35 -6.84 -38.02
N VAL A 217 -6.23 -7.56 -38.15
CA VAL A 217 -5.78 -8.54 -37.16
C VAL A 217 -5.36 -7.85 -35.87
N LEU A 218 -4.58 -6.78 -35.92
CA LEU A 218 -4.22 -6.01 -34.72
C LEU A 218 -5.45 -5.38 -34.06
N ALA A 219 -6.37 -4.81 -34.84
CA ALA A 219 -7.64 -4.29 -34.31
C ALA A 219 -8.51 -5.40 -33.71
N GLY A 220 -8.57 -6.58 -34.34
CA GLY A 220 -9.30 -7.74 -33.84
C GLY A 220 -8.70 -8.32 -32.56
N VAL A 221 -7.38 -8.38 -32.45
CA VAL A 221 -6.67 -8.79 -31.21
C VAL A 221 -6.88 -7.75 -30.11
N LEU A 222 -6.71 -6.46 -30.42
CA LEU A 222 -7.00 -5.38 -29.46
C LEU A 222 -8.46 -5.39 -28.99
N PHE A 223 -9.41 -5.71 -29.88
CA PHE A 223 -10.83 -5.79 -29.55
C PHE A 223 -11.21 -7.06 -28.75
N MET A 224 -10.58 -8.21 -29.04
CA MET A 224 -10.82 -9.44 -28.26
C MET A 224 -10.17 -9.40 -26.88
N PHE A 225 -9.06 -8.67 -26.71
CA PHE A 225 -8.38 -8.56 -25.42
C PHE A 225 -8.75 -7.29 -24.63
N SER A 226 -9.45 -6.31 -25.21
CA SER A 226 -9.85 -5.09 -24.49
C SER A 226 -10.86 -5.36 -23.38
N ASP A 227 -11.84 -6.24 -23.59
CA ASP A 227 -12.89 -6.49 -22.59
C ASP A 227 -12.38 -7.13 -21.28
N PRO A 228 -11.51 -8.16 -21.31
CA PRO A 228 -10.88 -8.68 -20.09
C PRO A 228 -9.94 -7.68 -19.41
N LEU A 229 -9.17 -6.89 -20.19
CA LEU A 229 -8.27 -5.87 -19.65
C LEU A 229 -9.06 -4.73 -18.98
N LEU A 230 -10.16 -4.27 -19.58
CA LEU A 230 -11.03 -3.25 -19.00
C LEU A 230 -11.69 -3.69 -17.69
N LYS A 231 -11.89 -5.01 -17.48
CA LYS A 231 -12.36 -5.56 -16.20
C LYS A 231 -11.29 -5.48 -15.11
N LEU A 232 -10.03 -5.74 -15.44
CA LEU A 232 -8.90 -5.56 -14.53
C LEU A 232 -8.77 -4.09 -14.08
N PHE A 233 -8.82 -3.14 -15.01
CA PHE A 233 -8.74 -1.72 -14.66
C PHE A 233 -9.91 -1.24 -13.80
N LYS A 234 -11.14 -1.73 -14.04
CA LYS A 234 -12.29 -1.40 -13.17
C LYS A 234 -12.05 -1.83 -11.72
N SER A 235 -11.45 -3.01 -11.51
CA SER A 235 -11.13 -3.50 -10.17
C SER A 235 -10.13 -2.62 -9.44
N ASP A 236 -9.18 -2.03 -10.16
CA ASP A 236 -8.15 -1.16 -9.57
C ASP A 236 -8.75 0.16 -9.05
N TYR A 237 -9.69 0.77 -9.79
CA TYR A 237 -10.32 2.02 -9.34
C TYR A 237 -11.17 1.82 -8.08
N ASP A 238 -11.93 0.73 -8.00
CA ASP A 238 -12.71 0.41 -6.79
C ASP A 238 -11.78 0.12 -5.60
N ARG A 239 -10.64 -0.52 -5.85
CA ARG A 239 -9.60 -0.73 -4.83
C ARG A 239 -9.00 0.59 -4.35
N TYR A 240 -8.70 1.53 -5.25
CA TYR A 240 -8.21 2.86 -4.88
C TYR A 240 -9.25 3.63 -4.07
N ALA A 241 -10.52 3.57 -4.45
CA ALA A 241 -11.61 4.19 -3.69
C ALA A 241 -11.71 3.62 -2.27
N ARG A 242 -11.70 2.28 -2.11
CA ARG A 242 -11.70 1.63 -0.78
C ARG A 242 -10.48 1.99 0.07
N ARG A 243 -9.27 1.99 -0.52
CA ARG A 243 -8.05 2.40 0.19
C ARG A 243 -8.11 3.86 0.63
N THR A 244 -8.69 4.73 -0.18
CA THR A 244 -8.87 6.16 0.15
C THR A 244 -9.88 6.33 1.29
N GLU A 245 -10.98 5.58 1.30
CA GLU A 245 -11.93 5.60 2.42
C GLU A 245 -11.30 5.13 3.73
N LEU A 246 -10.51 4.05 3.69
CA LEU A 246 -9.78 3.58 4.87
C LEU A 246 -8.80 4.63 5.39
N ALA A 247 -8.05 5.29 4.48
CA ALA A 247 -7.16 6.39 4.86
C ALA A 247 -7.93 7.55 5.51
N ILE A 248 -9.11 7.90 4.99
CA ILE A 248 -9.96 8.93 5.58
C ILE A 248 -10.42 8.51 6.99
N GLN A 249 -10.84 7.26 7.18
CA GLN A 249 -11.26 6.76 8.49
C GLN A 249 -10.11 6.77 9.50
N THR A 250 -8.89 6.37 9.10
CA THR A 250 -7.73 6.40 10.00
C THR A 250 -7.36 7.84 10.38
N ILE A 251 -7.43 8.77 9.43
CA ILE A 251 -7.23 10.20 9.69
C ILE A 251 -8.27 10.75 10.68
N GLU A 252 -9.54 10.39 10.52
CA GLU A 252 -10.61 10.86 11.41
C GLU A 252 -10.52 10.28 12.82
N ALA A 253 -10.01 9.06 12.96
CA ALA A 253 -9.73 8.44 14.25
C ALA A 253 -8.56 9.12 14.99
N LEU A 254 -7.65 9.76 14.24
CA LEU A 254 -6.50 10.46 14.80
C LEU A 254 -6.88 11.88 15.21
N ASN A 255 -6.57 12.23 16.46
CA ASN A 255 -6.72 13.59 16.92
C ASN A 255 -5.42 14.37 16.69
N PRO A 256 -5.39 15.37 15.77
CA PRO A 256 -4.14 16.05 15.40
C PRO A 256 -3.52 16.82 16.56
N LYS A 257 -4.29 17.12 17.61
CA LYS A 257 -3.81 17.84 18.80
C LYS A 257 -3.06 16.94 19.78
N THR A 258 -3.48 15.69 19.94
CA THR A 258 -2.90 14.78 20.94
C THR A 258 -1.86 13.84 20.34
N GLN A 259 -1.94 13.56 19.04
CA GLN A 259 -1.12 12.55 18.37
C GLN A 259 -0.39 13.12 17.14
N LEU A 260 0.32 14.24 17.30
CA LEU A 260 0.98 14.96 16.19
C LEU A 260 1.94 14.07 15.38
N VAL A 261 2.73 13.23 16.03
CA VAL A 261 3.71 12.35 15.37
C VAL A 261 3.02 11.27 14.52
N ALA A 262 2.04 10.58 15.10
CA ALA A 262 1.26 9.57 14.38
C ALA A 262 0.46 10.19 13.22
N TYR A 263 -0.14 11.36 13.46
CA TYR A 263 -0.85 12.13 12.45
C TYR A 263 0.06 12.52 11.28
N LYS A 264 1.25 13.08 11.55
CA LYS A 264 2.24 13.44 10.52
C LYS A 264 2.74 12.22 9.74
N GLY A 265 2.99 11.11 10.43
CA GLY A 265 3.36 9.84 9.80
C GLY A 265 2.27 9.33 8.84
N GLN A 266 1.01 9.45 9.25
CA GLN A 266 -0.13 9.10 8.41
C GLN A 266 -0.27 10.04 7.21
N MET A 267 -0.08 11.35 7.38
CA MET A 267 -0.07 12.30 6.25
C MET A 267 0.96 11.93 5.18
N MET A 268 2.18 11.58 5.59
CA MET A 268 3.24 11.15 4.67
C MET A 268 2.89 9.84 3.95
N SER A 269 2.29 8.88 4.68
CA SER A 269 1.83 7.62 4.10
C SER A 269 0.73 7.86 3.05
N VAL A 270 -0.23 8.73 3.39
CA VAL A 270 -1.32 9.15 2.53
C VAL A 270 -0.79 9.86 1.29
N GLU A 271 0.15 10.79 1.43
CA GLU A 271 0.77 11.48 0.29
C GLU A 271 1.43 10.50 -0.68
N LYS A 272 2.17 9.51 -0.15
CA LYS A 272 2.85 8.51 -0.97
C LYS A 272 1.87 7.56 -1.67
N GLU A 273 0.93 6.96 -0.93
CA GLU A 273 -0.02 5.98 -1.49
C GLU A 273 -1.02 6.64 -2.43
N ILE A 274 -1.69 7.70 -1.98
CA ILE A 274 -2.69 8.42 -2.78
C ILE A 274 -2.04 9.13 -3.97
N GLY A 275 -0.81 9.64 -3.79
CA GLY A 275 -0.01 10.22 -4.87
C GLY A 275 0.25 9.21 -6.00
N ALA A 276 0.60 7.97 -5.64
CA ALA A 276 0.78 6.89 -6.60
C ALA A 276 -0.53 6.55 -7.33
N TYR A 277 -1.66 6.48 -6.61
CA TYR A 277 -2.96 6.23 -7.25
C TYR A 277 -3.34 7.35 -8.22
N ALA A 278 -3.21 8.62 -7.81
CA ALA A 278 -3.50 9.76 -8.68
C ALA A 278 -2.62 9.76 -9.93
N ALA A 279 -1.33 9.43 -9.79
CA ALA A 279 -0.41 9.29 -10.92
C ALA A 279 -0.81 8.15 -11.86
N ALA A 280 -1.22 6.99 -11.31
CA ALA A 280 -1.69 5.85 -12.10
C ALA A 280 -2.95 6.19 -12.90
N ILE A 281 -3.93 6.88 -12.28
CA ILE A 281 -5.14 7.32 -12.98
C ILE A 281 -4.80 8.31 -14.10
N LYS A 282 -3.90 9.28 -13.85
CA LYS A 282 -3.45 10.25 -14.86
C LYS A 282 -2.67 9.60 -16.01
N ALA A 283 -1.86 8.58 -15.71
CA ALA A 283 -1.11 7.83 -16.71
C ALA A 283 -2.03 7.00 -17.63
N GLY A 284 -3.19 6.57 -17.13
CA GLY A 284 -4.21 5.84 -17.90
C GLY A 284 -4.94 6.66 -18.98
N GLY A 285 -4.62 7.95 -19.14
CA GLY A 285 -5.21 8.83 -20.15
C GLY A 285 -6.39 9.66 -19.63
N THR A 286 -7.34 10.00 -20.49
CA THR A 286 -8.49 10.84 -20.11
C THR A 286 -9.44 10.05 -19.21
N PRO A 287 -9.62 10.42 -17.94
CA PRO A 287 -10.50 9.68 -17.04
C PRO A 287 -11.95 9.79 -17.51
N SER A 288 -12.69 8.68 -17.40
CA SER A 288 -14.16 8.68 -17.53
C SER A 288 -14.77 9.70 -16.55
N ALA A 289 -15.96 10.22 -16.85
CA ALA A 289 -16.69 11.13 -15.98
C ALA A 289 -16.81 10.59 -14.53
N LYS A 290 -17.02 9.28 -14.38
CA LYS A 290 -17.02 8.60 -13.07
C LYS A 290 -15.64 8.70 -12.40
N ASN A 291 -14.58 8.30 -13.11
CA ASN A 291 -13.20 8.30 -12.60
C ASN A 291 -12.67 9.71 -12.32
N LYS A 292 -13.25 10.74 -12.91
CA LYS A 292 -12.93 12.13 -12.60
C LYS A 292 -13.25 12.46 -11.14
N HIS A 293 -14.39 11.99 -10.61
CA HIS A 293 -14.72 12.19 -9.20
C HIS A 293 -13.73 11.50 -8.26
N LEU A 294 -13.27 10.30 -8.60
CA LEU A 294 -12.22 9.62 -7.85
C LEU A 294 -10.90 10.39 -7.91
N LEU A 295 -10.50 10.87 -9.10
CA LEU A 295 -9.28 11.68 -9.24
C LEU A 295 -9.35 12.96 -8.42
N ASP A 296 -10.47 13.69 -8.50
CA ASP A 296 -10.71 14.90 -7.72
C ASP A 296 -10.66 14.60 -6.20
N ALA A 297 -11.16 13.44 -5.76
CA ALA A 297 -11.08 13.01 -4.37
C ALA A 297 -9.62 12.74 -3.92
N LEU A 298 -8.84 12.04 -4.74
CA LEU A 298 -7.42 11.78 -4.47
C LEU A 298 -6.63 13.09 -4.43
N GLU A 299 -6.92 14.05 -5.31
CA GLU A 299 -6.30 15.38 -5.29
C GLU A 299 -6.67 16.16 -4.03
N LYS A 300 -7.91 16.08 -3.56
CA LYS A 300 -8.34 16.67 -2.29
C LYS A 300 -7.63 16.06 -1.08
N MET A 301 -7.41 14.75 -1.09
CA MET A 301 -6.63 14.07 -0.05
C MET A 301 -5.14 14.43 -0.09
N LEU A 302 -4.58 14.67 -1.28
CA LEU A 302 -3.22 15.18 -1.43
C LEU A 302 -3.10 16.64 -0.97
N GLU A 303 -4.11 17.46 -1.22
CA GLU A 303 -4.18 18.82 -0.69
C GLU A 303 -4.23 18.78 0.84
N PHE A 304 -5.09 17.92 1.40
CA PHE A 304 -5.18 17.65 2.83
C PHE A 304 -3.82 17.23 3.43
N ALA A 305 -3.10 16.30 2.80
CA ALA A 305 -1.79 15.82 3.26
C ALA A 305 -0.73 16.93 3.39
N LYS A 306 -0.90 18.04 2.67
CA LYS A 306 0.00 19.21 2.69
C LYS A 306 -0.47 20.33 3.61
N MET A 307 -1.67 20.21 4.20
CA MET A 307 -2.20 21.23 5.11
C MET A 307 -1.53 21.15 6.48
N ASP A 308 -1.25 22.32 7.05
CA ASP A 308 -0.74 22.44 8.41
C ASP A 308 -1.77 21.88 9.42
N PRO A 309 -1.38 21.07 10.43
CA PRO A 309 -2.28 20.56 11.46
C PRO A 309 -2.96 21.64 12.31
N LYS A 310 -2.50 22.91 12.19
CA LYS A 310 -3.14 24.07 12.80
C LYS A 310 -4.45 24.46 12.09
N ASP A 311 -4.59 24.15 10.81
CA ASP A 311 -5.75 24.49 9.98
C ASP A 311 -6.83 23.39 10.05
N ALA A 312 -7.23 23.00 11.27
CA ALA A 312 -8.13 21.87 11.51
C ALA A 312 -9.48 21.97 10.76
N ASP A 313 -10.01 23.18 10.59
CA ASP A 313 -11.28 23.39 9.87
C ASP A 313 -11.14 23.16 8.36
N LYS A 314 -10.03 23.60 7.76
CA LYS A 314 -9.74 23.34 6.33
C LYS A 314 -9.47 21.87 6.10
N GLN A 315 -8.78 21.22 7.04
CA GLN A 315 -8.53 19.78 7.03
C GLN A 315 -9.83 18.99 7.04
N LYS A 316 -10.75 19.31 7.95
CA LYS A 316 -12.09 18.71 7.99
C LYS A 316 -12.88 18.96 6.70
N GLN A 317 -12.82 20.17 6.15
CA GLN A 317 -13.48 20.49 4.89
C GLN A 317 -12.92 19.66 3.73
N ALA A 318 -11.60 19.55 3.61
CA ALA A 318 -10.96 18.77 2.55
C ALA A 318 -11.31 17.27 2.64
N VAL A 319 -11.35 16.71 3.86
CA VAL A 319 -11.78 15.32 4.09
C VAL A 319 -13.26 15.12 3.74
N SER A 320 -14.13 16.06 4.13
CA SER A 320 -15.56 16.04 3.79
C SER A 320 -15.81 16.12 2.28
N ASP A 321 -15.10 17.03 1.60
CA ASP A 321 -15.16 17.18 0.15
C ASP A 321 -14.70 15.89 -0.56
N ALA A 322 -13.59 15.29 -0.09
CA ALA A 322 -13.08 14.02 -0.61
C ALA A 322 -14.09 12.89 -0.42
N LYS A 323 -14.72 12.76 0.76
CA LYS A 323 -15.79 11.78 1.00
C LYS A 323 -16.96 11.96 0.02
N GLY A 324 -17.42 13.21 -0.15
CA GLY A 324 -18.52 13.51 -1.08
C GLY A 324 -18.17 13.16 -2.53
N LEU A 325 -16.92 13.33 -2.94
CA LEU A 325 -16.44 12.92 -4.27
C LEU A 325 -16.35 11.40 -4.43
N ILE A 326 -15.92 10.67 -3.39
CA ILE A 326 -15.92 9.19 -3.41
C ILE A 326 -17.35 8.65 -3.46
N GLN A 327 -18.29 9.27 -2.76
CA GLN A 327 -19.70 8.88 -2.81
C GLN A 327 -20.28 9.08 -4.22
N LYS A 328 -20.00 10.22 -4.86
CA LYS A 328 -20.37 10.47 -6.27
C LYS A 328 -19.71 9.46 -7.21
N TYR A 329 -18.45 9.09 -6.96
CA TYR A 329 -17.79 8.03 -7.70
C TYR A 329 -18.55 6.70 -7.57
N ARG A 330 -19.09 6.34 -6.40
CA ARG A 330 -19.87 5.09 -6.22
C ARG A 330 -21.25 5.10 -6.87
N GLY A 331 -21.71 6.23 -7.41
CA GLY A 331 -23.03 6.38 -7.98
C GLY A 331 -24.08 6.88 -6.99
N GLY A 332 -23.64 7.64 -5.98
CA GLY A 332 -24.52 8.46 -5.15
C GLY A 332 -25.17 9.62 -5.90
#